data_AF-A0A0N4VVY8-F1
#
_entry.id   AF-A0A0N4VVY8-F1
#
_cell.length_a   1.000
_cell.length_b   1.000
_cell.length_c   1.000
_cell.angle_alpha   90.00
_cell.angle_beta   90.00
_cell.angle_gamma   90.00
#
_symmetry.space_group_name_H-M   'P 1'
#
loop_
_entity.id
_entity.type
_entity.pdbx_description
1 polymer ?
#
loop_
_entity_poly.entity_id
_entity_poly.type
_entity_poly.pdbx_seq_one_letter_code
_entity_poly.pdbx_strand_id
1 'polypeptide(L)'
;MDLLKGYVQSDEEMSDDDSAHQISLQNCKSLAIPTDLAVAPEVATKSILKQIAIVDPRTKELKTNPTYEQLFQPEAGPSNPFKSENQKAQKNVLTGFVEPAHFNDFHFTRELRSFDTLGYARNPTADKSNEYIGNKEAAIENQGESLFDSKKTGGEKRKRQANFDPSDVEGYTGPWAKYCDEKTIAKPDPELQKEMDEIVRKRQANSRRFKRKQQQQQGDNAEESSVLHCTLLCCCISSAIIKA
;
A
#
# COMPACT_ATOMS: atom_id res chain seq x y z
N MET A 1 -59.24 -28.93 12.85
CA MET A 1 -60.25 -29.08 11.78
C MET A 1 -61.58 -28.76 12.42
N ASP A 2 -62.36 -27.88 11.79
CA ASP A 2 -63.75 -27.54 12.13
C ASP A 2 -63.94 -26.67 13.40
N LEU A 3 -64.71 -25.58 13.47
CA LEU A 3 -65.65 -24.82 12.61
C LEU A 3 -65.73 -23.39 13.24
N LEU A 4 -66.01 -22.29 12.54
CA LEU A 4 -67.34 -21.69 12.29
C LEU A 4 -67.05 -20.36 11.53
N LYS A 5 -67.42 -20.16 10.25
CA LYS A 5 -68.67 -19.50 9.78
C LYS A 5 -69.17 -18.44 10.78
N GLY A 6 -69.09 -17.14 10.53
CA GLY A 6 -69.63 -16.41 9.37
C GLY A 6 -70.87 -15.65 9.86
N TYR A 7 -70.72 -14.34 10.13
CA TYR A 7 -71.80 -13.47 10.62
C TYR A 7 -72.10 -12.39 9.59
N VAL A 8 -73.21 -12.53 8.86
CA VAL A 8 -73.86 -11.45 8.11
C VAL A 8 -75.38 -11.70 8.07
N GLN A 9 -76.11 -10.88 8.86
CA GLN A 9 -77.33 -10.12 8.47
C GLN A 9 -78.76 -10.59 8.82
N SER A 10 -79.60 -9.56 9.01
CA SER A 10 -81.07 -9.41 9.21
C SER A 10 -81.59 -9.79 10.60
N ASP A 11 -82.07 -8.89 11.46
CA ASP A 11 -83.15 -7.87 11.41
C ASP A 11 -84.39 -8.36 12.17
N GLU A 12 -84.84 -7.48 13.08
CA GLU A 12 -86.21 -7.27 13.57
C GLU A 12 -86.80 -8.01 14.81
N GLU A 13 -87.20 -7.15 15.78
CA GLU A 13 -88.42 -7.15 16.63
C GLU A 13 -88.43 -7.84 18.03
N MET A 14 -88.20 -7.00 19.06
CA MET A 14 -88.96 -6.75 20.31
C MET A 14 -89.66 -7.90 21.08
N SER A 15 -89.30 -8.08 22.37
CA SER A 15 -90.25 -8.31 23.49
C SER A 15 -89.56 -8.16 24.86
N ASP A 16 -90.29 -7.57 25.80
CA ASP A 16 -89.87 -6.99 27.09
C ASP A 16 -89.44 -7.96 28.23
N ASP A 17 -88.71 -7.34 29.15
CA ASP A 17 -88.65 -7.56 30.62
C ASP A 17 -87.60 -8.55 31.20
N ASP A 18 -86.41 -8.04 31.50
CA ASP A 18 -85.71 -8.40 32.75
C ASP A 18 -84.79 -7.26 33.24
N SER A 19 -84.94 -6.90 34.50
CA SER A 19 -84.33 -5.72 35.14
C SER A 19 -82.83 -5.87 35.38
N ALA A 20 -82.00 -5.33 34.48
CA ALA A 20 -80.56 -5.15 34.70
C ALA A 20 -80.25 -3.69 35.09
N HIS A 21 -79.89 -3.46 36.35
CA HIS A 21 -79.42 -2.15 36.81
C HIS A 21 -78.15 -1.74 36.03
N GLN A 22 -78.25 -0.66 35.24
CA GLN A 22 -77.09 -0.01 34.62
C GLN A 22 -76.14 0.48 35.70
N ILE A 23 -74.93 -0.07 35.72
CA ILE A 23 -73.81 0.45 36.51
C ILE A 23 -73.42 1.78 35.87
N SER A 24 -73.96 2.89 36.37
CA SER A 24 -73.55 4.22 35.95
C SER A 24 -72.22 4.58 36.61
N LEU A 25 -71.40 5.38 35.92
CA LEU A 25 -70.15 5.95 36.43
C LEU A 25 -70.30 6.70 37.77
N GLN A 26 -71.53 7.06 38.17
CA GLN A 26 -71.81 7.69 39.46
C GLN A 26 -71.82 6.71 40.64
N ASN A 27 -71.97 5.40 40.38
CA ASN A 27 -72.06 4.36 41.41
C ASN A 27 -70.69 3.74 41.79
N CYS A 28 -69.60 4.15 41.12
CA CYS A 28 -68.24 3.66 41.34
C CYS A 28 -67.32 4.74 41.92
N LYS A 29 -67.76 5.45 42.97
CA LYS A 29 -66.94 6.51 43.62
C LYS A 29 -65.69 5.95 44.31
N SER A 30 -65.68 4.67 44.69
CA SER A 30 -64.54 3.99 45.32
C SER A 30 -63.48 3.49 44.35
N LEU A 31 -63.74 3.52 43.03
CA LEU A 31 -62.79 3.18 41.97
C LEU A 31 -62.31 4.42 41.19
N ALA A 32 -62.69 5.62 41.65
CA ALA A 32 -62.26 6.86 41.04
C ALA A 32 -60.78 7.08 41.31
N ILE A 33 -59.95 6.87 40.28
CA ILE A 33 -58.55 7.29 40.26
C ILE A 33 -58.54 8.82 40.46
N PRO A 34 -57.74 9.38 41.39
CA PRO A 34 -57.67 10.81 41.58
C PRO A 34 -57.33 11.49 40.24
N THR A 35 -58.16 12.44 39.82
CA THR A 35 -58.03 13.18 38.55
C THR A 35 -56.76 14.03 38.49
N ASP A 36 -56.07 14.21 39.62
CA ASP A 36 -54.80 14.92 39.74
C ASP A 36 -53.58 14.00 39.56
N LEU A 37 -53.77 12.70 39.30
CA LEU A 37 -52.67 11.84 38.89
C LEU A 37 -52.38 12.10 37.41
N ALA A 38 -51.34 12.88 37.12
CA ALA A 38 -50.82 13.03 35.77
C ALA A 38 -50.25 11.68 35.28
N VAL A 39 -51.13 10.84 34.71
CA VAL A 39 -50.80 9.49 34.21
C VAL A 39 -49.73 9.51 33.11
N ALA A 40 -49.57 10.64 32.43
CA ALA A 40 -48.47 10.89 31.51
C ALA A 40 -47.94 12.32 31.73
N PRO A 41 -46.84 12.51 32.47
CA PRO A 41 -46.16 13.80 32.49
C PRO A 41 -45.75 14.15 31.05
N GLU A 42 -45.80 15.44 30.70
CA GLU A 42 -45.39 15.93 29.39
C GLU A 42 -43.90 15.64 29.20
N VAL A 43 -43.61 14.49 28.59
CA VAL A 43 -42.27 14.13 28.17
C VAL A 43 -41.99 15.02 26.97
N ALA A 44 -41.12 16.01 27.16
CA ALA A 44 -40.55 16.79 26.07
C ALA A 44 -39.88 15.82 25.10
N THR A 45 -40.65 15.35 24.11
CA THR A 45 -40.09 14.58 23.01
C THR A 45 -39.10 15.52 22.33
N LYS A 46 -37.86 15.09 22.17
CA LYS A 46 -36.83 15.86 21.45
C LYS A 46 -37.14 15.95 19.93
N SER A 47 -38.42 15.97 19.57
CA SER A 47 -38.93 15.90 18.21
C SER A 47 -38.82 17.24 17.45
N ILE A 48 -38.44 18.33 18.15
CA ILE A 48 -38.26 19.66 17.56
C ILE A 48 -36.91 20.28 17.95
N LEU A 49 -35.90 19.46 18.26
CA LEU A 49 -34.57 19.90 17.87
C LEU A 49 -34.60 19.77 16.35
N LYS A 50 -34.52 20.89 15.61
CA LYS A 50 -34.18 20.87 14.17
C LYS A 50 -33.16 19.75 14.02
N GLN A 51 -33.55 18.62 13.45
CA GLN A 51 -32.65 17.50 13.30
C GLN A 51 -31.61 18.04 12.35
N ILE A 52 -30.52 18.56 12.91
CA ILE A 52 -29.26 18.71 12.22
C ILE A 52 -29.09 17.32 11.63
N ALA A 53 -29.22 17.22 10.31
CA ALA A 53 -29.09 15.96 9.64
C ALA A 53 -27.64 15.55 9.83
N ILE A 54 -27.37 14.80 10.91
CA ILE A 54 -26.03 14.33 11.23
C ILE A 54 -25.71 13.31 10.16
N VAL A 55 -24.74 13.66 9.33
CA VAL A 55 -24.21 12.77 8.31
C VAL A 55 -23.38 11.70 9.01
N ASP A 56 -23.58 10.43 8.64
CA ASP A 56 -22.77 9.35 9.18
C ASP A 56 -21.34 9.43 8.58
N PRO A 57 -20.29 9.54 9.41
CA PRO A 57 -18.90 9.68 8.93
C PRO A 57 -18.42 8.47 8.12
N ARG A 58 -19.09 7.32 8.23
CA ARG A 58 -18.75 6.12 7.46
C ARG A 58 -19.33 6.14 6.04
N THR A 59 -20.38 6.93 5.80
CA THR A 59 -21.04 7.00 4.50
C THR A 59 -20.26 7.92 3.55
N LYS A 60 -19.91 7.41 2.37
CA LYS A 60 -19.11 8.14 1.37
C LYS A 60 -19.94 8.89 0.33
N GLU A 61 -21.18 8.46 0.11
CA GLU A 61 -22.09 9.03 -0.89
C GLU A 61 -23.29 9.65 -0.20
N LEU A 62 -23.57 10.91 -0.50
CA LEU A 62 -24.70 11.66 0.06
C LEU A 62 -25.74 11.91 -1.04
N LYS A 63 -27.01 11.73 -0.69
CA LYS A 63 -28.15 11.94 -1.61
C LYS A 63 -28.69 13.36 -1.59
N THR A 64 -28.33 14.13 -0.57
CA THR A 64 -28.75 15.51 -0.36
C THR A 64 -27.49 16.38 -0.21
N ASN A 65 -27.64 17.69 -0.38
CA ASN A 65 -26.56 18.66 -0.21
C ASN A 65 -26.59 19.18 1.24
N PRO A 66 -25.79 18.63 2.18
CA PRO A 66 -25.73 19.14 3.55
C PRO A 66 -25.05 20.51 3.60
N THR A 67 -25.24 21.23 4.70
CA THR A 67 -24.47 22.46 4.97
C THR A 67 -23.06 22.13 5.45
N TYR A 68 -22.12 23.08 5.33
CA TYR A 68 -20.74 22.92 5.79
C TYR A 68 -20.67 22.49 7.28
N GLU A 69 -21.46 23.13 8.14
CA GLU A 69 -21.51 22.83 9.58
C GLU A 69 -21.97 21.39 9.88
N GLN A 70 -22.84 20.84 9.04
CA GLN A 70 -23.35 19.47 9.18
C GLN A 70 -22.33 18.42 8.71
N LEU A 71 -21.54 18.73 7.69
CA LEU A 71 -20.60 17.78 7.07
C LEU A 71 -19.23 17.77 7.76
N PHE A 72 -18.71 18.94 8.15
CA PHE A 72 -17.38 19.09 8.74
C PHE A 72 -17.38 19.13 10.27
N GLN A 73 -18.44 18.58 10.90
CA GLN A 73 -18.50 18.48 12.35
C GLN A 73 -17.47 17.46 12.86
N PRO A 74 -16.63 17.79 13.85
CA PRO A 74 -15.65 16.84 14.38
C PRO A 74 -16.34 15.69 15.14
N GLU A 75 -15.76 14.49 15.06
CA GLU A 75 -16.23 13.33 15.81
C GLU A 75 -16.11 13.58 17.32
N ALA A 76 -17.21 13.36 18.05
CA ALA A 76 -17.24 13.53 19.49
C ALA A 76 -16.65 12.32 20.23
N GLY A 77 -15.81 12.57 21.24
CA GLY A 77 -15.28 11.55 22.14
C GLY A 77 -13.76 11.41 22.10
N PRO A 78 -13.17 10.62 23.03
CA PRO A 78 -11.73 10.37 23.04
C PRO A 78 -11.30 9.47 21.89
N SER A 79 -10.13 9.74 21.32
CA SER A 79 -9.54 8.87 20.29
C SER A 79 -9.11 7.53 20.89
N ASN A 80 -9.38 6.44 20.18
CA ASN A 80 -9.01 5.09 20.63
C ASN A 80 -7.47 4.95 20.75
N PRO A 81 -6.93 4.70 21.95
CA PRO A 81 -5.48 4.60 22.16
C PRO A 81 -4.87 3.30 21.61
N PHE A 82 -5.67 2.25 21.40
CA PHE A 82 -5.19 0.95 20.93
C PHE A 82 -4.96 0.87 19.42
N LYS A 83 -5.32 1.92 18.68
CA LYS A 83 -5.04 2.00 17.24
C LYS A 83 -3.61 2.48 17.02
N SER A 84 -2.85 1.75 16.21
CA SER A 84 -1.56 2.25 15.70
C SER A 84 -1.76 3.45 14.77
N GLU A 85 -0.71 4.21 14.48
CA GLU A 85 -0.78 5.37 13.57
C GLU A 85 -1.37 5.01 12.20
N ASN A 86 -0.96 3.88 11.63
CA ASN A 86 -1.50 3.35 10.37
C ASN A 86 -2.96 2.86 10.48
N GLN A 87 -3.45 2.53 11.68
CA GLN A 87 -4.86 2.23 11.90
C GLN A 87 -5.71 3.47 12.17
N LYS A 88 -5.09 4.57 12.60
CA LYS A 88 -5.75 5.88 12.79
C LYS A 88 -5.91 6.62 11.46
N ALA A 89 -4.98 6.44 10.51
CA ALA A 89 -5.06 7.04 9.19
C ALA A 89 -6.29 6.54 8.40
N GLN A 90 -6.93 7.46 7.68
CA GLN A 90 -8.00 7.12 6.74
C GLN A 90 -7.39 6.38 5.54
N LYS A 91 -7.88 5.18 5.26
CA LYS A 91 -7.32 4.33 4.19
C LYS A 91 -8.40 3.60 3.39
N ASN A 92 -8.16 3.49 2.09
CA ASN A 92 -8.97 2.70 1.16
C ASN A 92 -8.26 1.39 0.80
N VAL A 93 -6.92 1.41 0.77
CA VAL A 93 -6.04 0.25 0.58
C VAL A 93 -5.18 0.03 1.83
N LEU A 94 -4.48 -1.12 1.92
CA LEU A 94 -3.70 -1.47 3.11
C LEU A 94 -2.67 -0.40 3.51
N THR A 95 -2.07 0.26 2.52
CA THR A 95 -0.98 1.22 2.68
C THR A 95 -1.43 2.67 2.78
N GLY A 96 -2.69 3.00 2.47
CA GLY A 96 -3.14 4.39 2.47
C GLY A 96 -4.44 4.64 1.71
N PHE A 97 -4.64 5.88 1.31
CA PHE A 97 -5.80 6.34 0.57
C PHE A 97 -5.43 6.60 -0.89
N VAL A 98 -6.19 6.03 -1.81
CA VAL A 98 -5.99 6.18 -3.26
C VAL A 98 -7.32 6.61 -3.86
N GLU A 99 -7.30 7.76 -4.52
CA GLU A 99 -8.42 8.32 -5.26
C GLU A 99 -8.00 8.70 -6.68
N PRO A 100 -8.91 8.56 -7.67
CA PRO A 100 -8.64 9.04 -9.01
C PRO A 100 -8.64 10.58 -9.03
N ALA A 101 -7.48 11.16 -9.33
CA ALA A 101 -7.33 12.60 -9.46
C ALA A 101 -7.22 13.01 -10.94
N HIS A 102 -7.72 14.20 -11.26
CA HIS A 102 -7.66 14.77 -12.59
C HIS A 102 -6.63 15.90 -12.61
N PHE A 103 -5.45 15.63 -13.15
CA PHE A 103 -4.40 16.62 -13.34
C PHE A 103 -4.20 16.91 -14.83
N ASN A 104 -3.69 18.09 -15.13
CA ASN A 104 -3.19 18.38 -16.48
C ASN A 104 -1.84 17.65 -16.66
N ASP A 105 -1.72 16.85 -17.72
CA ASP A 105 -0.51 16.10 -18.06
C ASP A 105 0.73 16.98 -18.13
N PHE A 106 0.60 18.20 -18.65
CA PHE A 106 1.71 19.13 -18.74
C PHE A 106 2.20 19.56 -17.35
N HIS A 107 1.29 19.90 -16.43
CA HIS A 107 1.68 20.30 -15.08
C HIS A 107 2.28 19.15 -14.29
N PHE A 108 1.73 17.94 -14.42
CA PHE A 108 2.27 16.76 -13.77
C PHE A 108 3.70 16.46 -14.26
N THR A 109 3.90 16.40 -15.57
CA THR A 109 5.22 16.12 -16.16
C THR A 109 6.22 17.24 -15.91
N ARG A 110 5.76 18.50 -15.86
CA ARG A 110 6.55 19.66 -15.47
C ARG A 110 7.12 19.49 -14.07
N GLU A 111 6.27 19.25 -13.07
CA GLU A 111 6.70 19.08 -11.69
C GLU A 111 7.54 17.81 -11.49
N LEU A 112 7.20 16.70 -12.15
CA LEU A 112 7.97 15.46 -12.11
C LEU A 112 9.42 15.68 -12.58
N ARG A 113 9.60 16.32 -13.74
CA ARG A 113 10.96 16.59 -14.27
C ARG A 113 11.71 17.64 -13.47
N SER A 114 11.01 18.64 -12.91
CA SER A 114 11.62 19.59 -11.98
C SER A 114 12.18 18.86 -10.76
N PHE A 115 11.41 17.94 -10.17
CA PHE A 115 11.87 17.18 -9.02
C PHE A 115 13.09 16.32 -9.34
N ASP A 116 13.07 15.60 -10.47
CA ASP A 116 14.17 14.73 -10.88
C ASP A 116 15.47 15.49 -11.18
N THR A 117 15.38 16.72 -11.70
CA THR A 117 16.55 17.50 -12.14
C THR A 117 17.04 18.52 -11.11
N LEU A 118 16.12 19.21 -10.44
CA LEU A 118 16.41 20.29 -9.48
C LEU A 118 16.29 19.82 -8.02
N GLY A 119 15.62 18.69 -7.77
CA GLY A 119 15.41 18.16 -6.43
C GLY A 119 14.29 18.83 -5.64
N TYR A 120 13.49 19.71 -6.28
CA TYR A 120 12.30 20.31 -5.68
C TYR A 120 11.16 20.40 -6.68
N ALA A 121 9.93 20.39 -6.16
CA ALA A 121 8.70 20.56 -6.93
C ALA A 121 7.58 21.12 -6.05
N ARG A 122 6.49 21.54 -6.68
CA ARG A 122 5.30 22.01 -5.96
C ARG A 122 4.53 20.84 -5.35
N ASN A 123 4.00 21.03 -4.14
CA ASN A 123 3.26 19.98 -3.45
C ASN A 123 1.92 19.69 -4.17
N PRO A 124 1.64 18.44 -4.58
CA PRO A 124 0.37 18.09 -5.23
C PRO A 124 -0.81 17.95 -4.25
N THR A 125 -0.59 18.13 -2.94
CA THR A 125 -1.64 18.01 -1.91
C THR A 125 -2.62 19.18 -2.02
N ALA A 126 -3.93 18.88 -1.98
CA ALA A 126 -4.99 19.89 -2.09
C ALA A 126 -4.85 21.03 -1.06
N ASP A 127 -4.59 20.68 0.20
CA ASP A 127 -4.53 21.65 1.31
C ASP A 127 -3.25 22.51 1.33
N LYS A 128 -2.16 22.02 0.73
CA LYS A 128 -0.81 22.60 0.82
C LYS A 128 -0.18 22.86 -0.54
N SER A 129 -1.01 23.15 -1.54
CA SER A 129 -0.59 23.29 -2.94
C SER A 129 0.45 24.40 -3.20
N ASN A 130 0.63 25.35 -2.28
CA ASN A 130 1.61 26.45 -2.43
C ASN A 130 2.97 26.15 -1.80
N GLU A 131 3.12 25.01 -1.12
CA GLU A 131 4.39 24.63 -0.50
C GLU A 131 5.28 23.87 -1.51
N TYR A 132 6.59 24.11 -1.46
CA TYR A 132 7.56 23.28 -2.19
C TYR A 132 7.99 22.07 -1.35
N ILE A 133 8.16 20.94 -2.02
CA ILE A 133 8.62 19.68 -1.45
C ILE A 133 10.00 19.31 -2.03
N GLY A 134 10.80 18.56 -1.27
CA GLY A 134 12.18 18.25 -1.61
C GLY A 134 13.15 19.27 -1.02
N ASN A 135 14.07 19.79 -1.84
CA ASN A 135 15.04 20.80 -1.43
C ASN A 135 14.42 22.23 -1.44
N LYS A 136 13.90 22.65 -0.29
CA LYS A 136 13.25 23.97 -0.13
C LYS A 136 14.23 25.13 -0.28
N GLU A 137 15.49 24.95 0.09
CA GLU A 137 16.52 25.99 -0.02
C GLU A 137 16.81 26.30 -1.49
N ALA A 138 17.04 25.25 -2.29
CA ALA A 138 17.22 25.38 -3.74
C ALA A 138 15.98 25.99 -4.44
N ALA A 139 14.77 25.70 -3.94
CA ALA A 139 13.55 26.30 -4.46
C ALA A 139 13.51 27.82 -4.19
N ILE A 140 13.94 28.27 -3.00
CA ILE A 140 13.98 29.69 -2.66
C ILE A 140 15.06 30.41 -3.46
N GLU A 141 16.26 29.82 -3.58
CA GLU A 141 17.36 30.37 -4.39
C GLU A 141 16.97 30.53 -5.86
N ASN A 142 16.23 29.56 -6.39
CA ASN A 142 15.76 29.57 -7.78
C ASN A 142 14.36 30.17 -7.96
N GLN A 143 13.80 30.82 -6.94
CA GLN A 143 12.47 31.47 -6.99
C GLN A 143 11.33 30.54 -7.43
N GLY A 144 11.49 29.22 -7.23
CA GLY A 144 10.50 28.21 -7.59
C GLY A 144 10.38 27.94 -9.09
N GLU A 145 11.36 28.31 -9.90
CA GLU A 145 11.36 28.00 -11.32
C GLU A 145 11.43 26.49 -11.58
N SER A 146 10.76 26.07 -12.65
CA SER A 146 10.74 24.71 -13.16
C SER A 146 11.71 24.57 -14.33
N LEU A 147 12.09 23.33 -14.66
CA LEU A 147 12.94 23.01 -15.82
C LEU A 147 12.40 23.56 -17.16
N PHE A 148 11.09 23.72 -17.29
CA PHE A 148 10.46 24.25 -18.50
C PHE A 148 10.49 25.78 -18.59
N ASP A 149 10.82 26.46 -17.50
CA ASP A 149 11.05 27.89 -17.53
C ASP A 149 12.42 28.18 -18.16
N SER A 150 12.56 29.31 -18.85
CA SER A 150 13.72 29.62 -19.71
C SER A 150 15.05 29.81 -18.98
N LYS A 151 15.13 29.51 -17.68
CA LYS A 151 16.34 29.64 -16.91
C LYS A 151 17.34 28.56 -17.31
N LYS A 152 18.57 29.00 -17.55
CA LYS A 152 19.69 28.11 -17.86
C LYS A 152 20.11 27.41 -16.57
N THR A 153 19.57 26.22 -16.32
CA THR A 153 20.02 25.32 -15.25
C THR A 153 21.44 24.78 -15.48
N GLY A 154 21.96 24.88 -16.71
CA GLY A 154 23.24 24.31 -17.08
C GLY A 154 24.42 25.18 -16.67
N GLY A 155 25.30 24.64 -15.82
CA GLY A 155 26.66 25.13 -15.63
C GLY A 155 27.52 25.00 -16.89
N GLU A 156 28.84 24.90 -16.73
CA GLU A 156 29.76 24.80 -17.87
C GLU A 156 29.42 23.60 -18.76
N LYS A 157 29.19 23.87 -20.06
CA LYS A 157 28.87 22.83 -21.05
C LYS A 157 30.08 21.95 -21.27
N ARG A 158 29.97 20.65 -20.96
CA ARG A 158 31.01 19.65 -21.22
C ARG A 158 31.31 19.56 -22.73
N LYS A 159 32.61 19.50 -23.06
CA LYS A 159 33.09 19.44 -24.45
C LYS A 159 32.85 18.06 -25.06
N ARG A 160 32.35 18.02 -26.30
CA ARG A 160 32.10 16.80 -27.08
C ARG A 160 33.05 16.70 -28.27
N GLN A 161 33.43 15.47 -28.64
CA GLN A 161 34.20 15.20 -29.86
C GLN A 161 33.25 15.06 -31.05
N ALA A 162 32.67 16.18 -31.49
CA ALA A 162 31.66 16.21 -32.53
C ALA A 162 32.28 16.47 -33.91
N ASN A 163 32.09 15.52 -34.83
CA ASN A 163 32.33 15.68 -36.25
C ASN A 163 30.97 15.57 -36.96
N PHE A 164 30.57 16.64 -37.65
CA PHE A 164 29.31 16.74 -38.37
C PHE A 164 29.48 16.68 -39.89
N ASP A 165 30.68 16.45 -40.41
CA ASP A 165 30.89 16.31 -41.85
C ASP A 165 30.39 14.93 -42.31
N PRO A 166 29.29 14.86 -43.08
CA PRO A 166 28.75 13.59 -43.57
C PRO A 166 29.65 12.91 -44.62
N SER A 167 30.67 13.62 -45.13
CA SER A 167 31.60 13.10 -46.14
C SER A 167 32.66 12.15 -45.54
N ASP A 168 32.93 12.27 -44.24
CA ASP A 168 33.89 11.44 -43.51
C ASP A 168 33.22 10.18 -42.97
N VAL A 169 33.39 9.07 -43.71
CA VAL A 169 32.73 7.78 -43.43
C VAL A 169 33.18 7.14 -42.12
N GLU A 170 34.43 7.34 -41.70
CA GLU A 170 34.99 6.71 -40.49
C GLU A 170 34.90 7.63 -39.26
N GLY A 171 34.93 8.95 -39.47
CA GLY A 171 35.00 9.93 -38.39
C GLY A 171 33.68 10.64 -38.07
N TYR A 172 32.59 10.43 -38.80
CA TYR A 172 31.30 11.08 -38.50
C TYR A 172 30.72 10.61 -37.16
N THR A 173 30.57 11.54 -36.21
CA THR A 173 29.99 11.24 -34.89
C THR A 173 28.61 11.86 -34.68
N GLY A 174 28.32 12.98 -35.35
CA GLY A 174 27.00 13.62 -35.33
C GLY A 174 26.46 13.85 -33.91
N PRO A 175 25.13 13.68 -33.68
CA PRO A 175 24.53 13.77 -32.35
C PRO A 175 25.02 12.71 -31.34
N TRP A 176 25.65 11.63 -31.81
CA TRP A 176 26.19 10.53 -30.99
C TRP A 176 27.62 10.79 -30.50
N ALA A 177 28.16 11.99 -30.72
CA ALA A 177 29.46 12.41 -30.23
C ALA A 177 29.59 12.23 -28.70
N LYS A 178 30.57 11.41 -28.29
CA LYS A 178 30.94 11.21 -26.89
C LYS A 178 31.57 12.48 -26.29
N TYR A 179 31.54 12.59 -24.96
CA TYR A 179 32.27 13.67 -24.30
C TYR A 179 33.78 13.38 -24.28
N CYS A 180 34.60 14.43 -24.35
CA CYS A 180 36.06 14.27 -24.41
C CYS A 180 36.66 13.69 -23.11
N ASP A 181 36.00 13.93 -21.98
CA ASP A 181 36.39 13.46 -20.64
C ASP A 181 35.78 12.09 -20.29
N GLU A 182 34.93 11.53 -21.15
CA GLU A 182 34.25 10.26 -20.90
C GLU A 182 35.15 9.06 -21.25
N LYS A 183 35.45 8.24 -20.24
CA LYS A 183 36.13 6.96 -20.44
C LYS A 183 35.10 5.87 -20.76
N THR A 184 35.19 5.27 -21.94
CA THR A 184 34.25 4.21 -22.37
C THR A 184 34.36 2.92 -21.53
N ILE A 185 35.54 2.62 -20.99
CA ILE A 185 35.77 1.42 -20.19
C ILE A 185 36.19 1.85 -18.79
N ALA A 186 35.30 1.67 -17.82
CA ALA A 186 35.61 1.81 -16.40
C ALA A 186 35.99 0.43 -15.83
N LYS A 187 37.30 0.15 -15.75
CA LYS A 187 37.78 -1.03 -15.02
C LYS A 187 37.77 -0.73 -13.52
N PRO A 188 37.27 -1.64 -12.67
CA PRO A 188 37.37 -1.47 -11.22
C PRO A 188 38.84 -1.46 -10.79
N ASP A 189 39.08 -0.88 -9.62
CA ASP A 189 40.41 -0.88 -8.99
C ASP A 189 40.94 -2.32 -8.80
N PRO A 190 42.25 -2.59 -8.94
CA PRO A 190 42.76 -3.95 -8.87
C PRO A 190 42.51 -4.64 -7.52
N GLU A 191 42.35 -3.90 -6.42
CA GLU A 191 41.95 -4.47 -5.13
C GLU A 191 40.50 -4.94 -5.18
N LEU A 192 39.59 -4.06 -5.61
CA LEU A 192 38.16 -4.38 -5.76
C LEU A 192 37.93 -5.52 -6.75
N GLN A 193 38.72 -5.60 -7.82
CA GLN A 193 38.64 -6.71 -8.78
C GLN A 193 38.95 -8.05 -8.11
N LYS A 194 39.98 -8.13 -7.26
CA LYS A 194 40.33 -9.35 -6.51
C LYS A 194 39.23 -9.74 -5.54
N GLU A 195 38.62 -8.76 -4.85
CA GLU A 195 37.49 -9.01 -3.95
C GLU A 195 36.28 -9.57 -4.70
N MET A 196 35.95 -8.98 -5.86
CA MET A 196 34.86 -9.46 -6.71
C MET A 196 35.12 -10.88 -7.23
N ASP A 197 36.36 -11.17 -7.65
CA ASP A 197 36.78 -12.50 -8.08
C ASP A 197 36.70 -13.51 -6.94
N GLU A 198 37.05 -13.11 -5.71
CA GLU A 198 36.91 -13.93 -4.52
C GLU A 198 35.44 -14.21 -4.16
N ILE A 199 34.56 -13.21 -4.24
CA ILE A 199 33.10 -13.37 -4.02
C ILE A 199 32.51 -14.33 -5.05
N VAL A 200 32.86 -14.18 -6.32
CA VAL A 200 32.44 -15.08 -7.39
C VAL A 200 32.95 -16.49 -7.14
N ARG A 201 34.22 -16.64 -6.74
CA ARG A 201 34.82 -17.93 -6.39
C ARG A 201 34.11 -18.58 -5.21
N LYS A 202 33.82 -17.85 -4.13
CA LYS A 202 33.07 -18.33 -2.96
C LYS A 202 31.65 -18.76 -3.34
N ARG A 203 30.97 -17.97 -4.19
CA ARG A 203 29.60 -18.29 -4.67
C ARG A 203 29.59 -19.53 -5.55
N GLN A 204 30.58 -19.69 -6.43
CA GLN A 204 30.74 -20.88 -7.25
C GLN A 204 31.05 -22.11 -6.40
N ALA A 205 31.98 -21.99 -5.45
CA ALA A 205 32.34 -23.05 -4.52
C ALA A 205 31.15 -23.52 -3.65
N ASN A 206 30.28 -22.58 -3.24
CA ASN A 206 29.08 -22.89 -2.47
C ASN A 206 27.91 -23.44 -3.30
N SER A 207 27.98 -23.39 -4.63
CA SER A 207 26.91 -23.90 -5.48
C SER A 207 26.82 -25.43 -5.41
N ARG A 208 25.59 -25.96 -5.30
CA ARG A 208 25.34 -27.41 -5.26
C ARG A 208 25.92 -28.15 -6.47
N ARG A 209 25.91 -27.51 -7.65
CA ARG A 209 26.46 -28.05 -8.89
C ARG A 209 27.98 -28.19 -8.83
N PHE A 210 28.68 -27.23 -8.24
CA PHE A 210 30.13 -27.28 -8.06
C PHE A 210 30.52 -28.30 -6.98
N LYS A 211 29.79 -28.36 -5.86
CA LYS A 211 29.97 -29.41 -4.84
C LYS A 211 29.76 -30.81 -5.41
N ARG A 212 28.73 -31.02 -6.23
CA ARG A 212 28.48 -32.31 -6.90
C ARG A 212 29.59 -32.67 -7.89
N LYS A 213 30.10 -31.69 -8.66
CA LYS A 213 31.24 -31.91 -9.57
C LYS A 213 32.53 -32.21 -8.80
N GLN A 214 32.79 -31.52 -7.69
CA GLN A 214 33.93 -31.81 -6.83
C GLN A 214 33.84 -33.21 -6.23
N GLN A 215 32.67 -33.63 -5.74
CA GLN A 215 32.45 -34.99 -5.22
C GLN A 215 32.65 -36.07 -6.29
N GLN A 216 32.16 -35.84 -7.52
CA GLN A 216 32.39 -36.74 -8.65
C GLN A 216 33.87 -36.83 -9.01
N GLN A 217 34.56 -35.69 -9.14
CA GLN A 217 36.01 -35.66 -9.40
C GLN A 217 36.83 -36.28 -8.26
N GLN A 218 36.42 -36.14 -7.00
CA GLN A 218 37.09 -36.82 -5.87
C GLN A 218 36.87 -38.33 -5.90
N GLY A 219 35.69 -38.81 -6.30
CA GLY A 219 35.42 -40.23 -6.52
C GLY A 219 36.24 -40.79 -7.69
N ASP A 220 36.41 -40.02 -8.76
CA ASP A 220 37.19 -40.43 -9.94
C ASP A 220 38.72 -40.42 -9.70
N ASN A 221 39.21 -39.66 -8.70
CA ASN A 221 40.64 -39.59 -8.32
C ASN A 221 41.00 -40.42 -7.08
N ALA A 222 40.07 -41.23 -6.55
CA ALA A 222 40.39 -42.19 -5.50
C ALA A 222 41.03 -43.43 -6.13
N GLU A 223 42.36 -43.45 -6.25
CA GLU A 223 43.12 -44.64 -6.65
C GLU A 223 42.84 -45.79 -5.66
N GLU A 224 42.34 -46.91 -6.18
CA GLU A 224 42.04 -48.13 -5.42
C GLU A 224 43.33 -48.77 -4.90
N SER A 225 43.79 -48.43 -3.68
CA SER A 225 44.90 -49.13 -3.03
C SER A 225 44.39 -50.38 -2.29
N SER A 226 44.47 -51.56 -2.92
CA SER A 226 44.18 -52.85 -2.27
C SER A 226 45.46 -53.53 -1.76
N VAL A 227 45.57 -53.77 -0.45
CA VAL A 227 46.69 -54.53 0.15
C VAL A 227 46.35 -56.02 0.16
N LEU A 228 47.04 -56.81 -0.67
CA LEU A 228 46.92 -58.27 -0.73
C LEU A 228 47.83 -58.91 0.33
N HIS A 229 47.23 -59.58 1.31
CA HIS A 229 47.97 -60.34 2.32
C HIS A 229 48.13 -61.80 1.86
N CYS A 230 49.17 -62.09 1.07
CA CYS A 230 49.51 -63.46 0.68
C CYS A 230 50.32 -64.15 1.79
N THR A 231 49.70 -65.05 2.55
CA THR A 231 50.40 -65.96 3.46
C THR A 231 51.09 -67.07 2.65
N LEU A 232 52.38 -66.91 2.39
CA LEU A 232 53.22 -67.95 1.78
C LEU A 232 53.63 -69.00 2.84
N LEU A 233 53.02 -70.18 2.73
CA LEU A 233 53.50 -71.42 3.33
C LEU A 233 54.79 -71.88 2.62
N CYS A 234 55.75 -72.28 3.45
CA CYS A 234 57.09 -72.77 3.13
C CYS A 234 57.12 -73.83 2.00
N CYS A 235 57.94 -73.61 0.97
CA CYS A 235 58.57 -74.71 0.24
C CYS A 235 59.93 -74.28 -0.33
N CYS A 236 60.97 -74.97 0.10
CA CYS A 236 62.35 -74.86 -0.33
C CYS A 236 62.50 -75.11 -1.84
N ILE A 237 63.24 -74.27 -2.58
CA ILE A 237 64.11 -74.67 -3.70
C ILE A 237 65.23 -73.61 -3.87
N SER A 238 66.46 -74.13 -3.81
CA SER A 238 67.79 -73.64 -4.19
C SER A 238 67.99 -72.25 -4.81
N SER A 239 68.97 -71.57 -4.21
CA SER A 239 69.78 -70.49 -4.77
C SER A 239 70.29 -70.77 -6.20
N ALA A 240 70.04 -69.82 -7.10
CA ALA A 240 70.87 -69.59 -8.27
C ALA A 240 71.02 -68.08 -8.48
N ILE A 241 72.22 -67.59 -8.16
CA ILE A 241 72.71 -66.24 -8.48
C ILE A 241 72.95 -66.20 -9.98
N ILE A 242 72.25 -65.35 -10.72
CA ILE A 242 72.70 -64.86 -12.03
C ILE A 242 72.55 -63.35 -12.06
N LYS A 243 73.70 -62.72 -12.31
CA LYS A 243 73.97 -61.30 -12.37
C LYS A 243 74.05 -60.95 -13.86
N ALA A 244 73.24 -60.01 -14.32
CA ALA A 244 73.45 -59.17 -15.49
C ALA A 244 72.63 -57.90 -15.30
#